data_AF-A0A9D6Z734-F1
#
_entry.id   AF-A0A9D6Z734-F1
#
_cell.length_a   1.000
_cell.length_b   1.000
_cell.length_c   1.000
_cell.angle_alpha   90.00
_cell.angle_beta   90.00
_cell.angle_gamma   90.00
#
_symmetry.space_group_name_H-M   'P 1'
#
loop_
_entity.id
_entity.type
_entity.pdbx_description
1 polymer ?
#
loop_
_entity_poly.entity_id
_entity_poly.type
_entity_poly.pdbx_seq_one_letter_code
_entity_poly.pdbx_strand_id
1 'polypeptide(L)'
;MKKKLILAKDRPSKHISIRIPLDVLDDLKRIAPMKGMGGYQALIKFYIGQGLRKDLEDLWIAEHAEKLESVLTECNVDPERRRQILDRMAANP
;
A
#
# COMPACT_ATOMS: atom_id res chain seq x y z
N MET A 1 3.25 12.22 -3.04
CA MET A 1 2.64 12.86 -1.85
C MET A 1 2.69 11.88 -0.68
N LYS A 2 3.50 12.13 0.36
CA LYS A 2 3.46 11.31 1.58
C LYS A 2 2.13 11.57 2.28
N LYS A 3 1.10 10.74 2.03
CA LYS A 3 -0.14 10.77 2.82
C LYS A 3 0.24 10.34 4.23
N LYS A 4 0.52 11.34 5.08
CA LYS A 4 0.77 11.18 6.50
C LYS A 4 -0.39 10.33 7.04
N LEU A 5 -0.10 9.09 7.44
CA LEU A 5 -1.02 8.13 8.07
C LEU A 5 -1.40 8.62 9.48
N ILE A 6 -1.72 9.90 9.63
CA ILE A 6 -2.32 10.40 10.85
C ILE A 6 -3.73 9.81 10.86
N LEU A 7 -4.08 9.14 11.96
CA LEU A 7 -5.46 8.86 12.33
C LEU A 7 -6.17 10.22 12.50
N ALA A 8 -6.55 10.84 11.37
CA ALA A 8 -7.35 12.04 11.38
C ALA A 8 -8.74 11.64 11.88
N LYS A 9 -9.13 12.20 13.03
CA LYS A 9 -10.40 11.92 13.71
C LYS A 9 -11.60 12.07 12.77
N ASP A 10 -11.49 12.97 11.79
CA ASP A 10 -12.51 13.31 10.80
C ASP A 10 -12.11 12.93 9.37
N ARG A 11 -11.54 11.74 9.17
CA ARG A 11 -11.31 11.25 7.79
C ARG A 11 -12.67 11.02 7.11
N PRO A 12 -12.97 11.71 5.98
CA PRO A 12 -14.23 11.50 5.27
C PRO A 12 -14.32 10.03 4.83
N SER A 13 -15.48 9.44 5.06
CA SER A 13 -15.78 8.06 4.67
C SER A 13 -17.08 8.02 3.86
N LYS A 14 -17.18 7.03 2.96
CA LYS A 14 -18.37 6.80 2.14
C LYS A 14 -18.89 5.40 2.44
N HIS A 15 -20.21 5.27 2.59
CA HIS A 15 -20.84 3.97 2.72
C HIS A 15 -20.75 3.21 1.40
N ILE A 16 -20.33 1.95 1.45
CA ILE A 16 -20.30 1.04 0.32
C ILE A 16 -21.02 -0.25 0.70
N SER A 17 -21.75 -0.83 -0.26
CA SER A 17 -22.44 -2.11 -0.09
C SER A 17 -21.69 -3.18 -0.88
N ILE A 18 -21.30 -4.27 -0.23
CA ILE A 18 -20.60 -5.40 -0.84
C ILE A 18 -21.34 -6.68 -0.44
N ARG A 19 -21.58 -7.59 -1.39
CA ARG A 19 -22.06 -8.94 -1.10
C ARG A 19 -20.89 -9.84 -0.79
N ILE A 20 -20.95 -10.54 0.34
CA ILE A 20 -19.93 -11.49 0.80
C ILE A 20 -20.61 -12.84 1.04
N PRO A 21 -20.01 -13.97 0.65
CA PRO A 21 -20.51 -15.30 0.98
C PRO A 21 -20.73 -15.47 2.49
N LEU A 22 -21.75 -16.26 2.88
CA LEU A 22 -22.12 -16.42 4.28
C LEU A 22 -21.02 -17.11 5.10
N ASP A 23 -20.40 -18.13 4.51
CA ASP A 23 -19.25 -18.85 5.08
C ASP A 23 -18.08 -17.91 5.37
N VAL A 24 -17.73 -17.05 4.40
CA VAL A 24 -16.68 -16.05 4.58
C VAL A 24 -17.03 -15.06 5.69
N LEU A 25 -18.30 -14.62 5.77
CA LEU A 25 -18.74 -13.74 6.84
C LEU A 25 -18.60 -14.40 8.22
N ASP A 26 -18.92 -15.69 8.33
CA ASP A 26 -18.80 -16.43 9.58
C ASP A 26 -17.33 -16.65 9.98
N ASP A 27 -16.45 -16.93 9.02
CA ASP A 27 -15.00 -16.97 9.28
C ASP A 27 -14.47 -15.61 9.73
N LEU A 28 -14.90 -14.51 9.12
CA LEU A 28 -14.51 -13.18 9.55
C LEU A 28 -14.96 -12.87 10.99
N LYS A 29 -16.15 -13.32 11.39
CA LYS A 29 -16.62 -13.20 12.79
C LYS A 29 -15.76 -13.99 13.75
N ARG A 30 -15.28 -15.18 13.36
CA ARG A 30 -14.41 -16.03 14.18
C ARG A 30 -13.01 -15.45 14.33
N ILE A 31 -12.44 -14.91 13.25
CA ILE A 31 -11.06 -14.40 13.24
C ILE A 31 -10.93 -13.03 13.89
N ALA A 32 -11.94 -12.16 13.78
CA ALA A 32 -11.89 -10.80 14.35
C ALA A 32 -11.48 -10.76 15.84
N PRO A 33 -12.11 -11.51 16.76
CA PRO A 33 -11.71 -11.52 18.17
C PRO A 33 -10.32 -12.12 18.39
N MET A 34 -9.94 -13.15 17.61
CA MET A 34 -8.60 -13.75 17.70
C MET A 34 -7.49 -12.76 17.33
N LYS A 35 -7.80 -11.76 16.49
CA LYS A 35 -6.91 -10.66 16.13
C LYS A 35 -7.08 -9.41 17.00
N GLY A 36 -7.83 -9.49 18.10
CA GLY A 36 -8.06 -8.38 19.02
C GLY A 36 -8.91 -7.25 18.44
N MET A 37 -9.74 -7.53 17.42
CA MET A 37 -10.57 -6.55 16.76
C MET A 37 -12.01 -6.58 17.28
N GLY A 38 -12.64 -5.41 17.38
CA GLY A 38 -14.02 -5.27 17.89
C GLY A 38 -15.13 -5.83 16.99
N GLY A 39 -14.79 -6.48 15.87
CA GLY A 39 -15.75 -7.12 14.97
C GLY A 39 -15.23 -7.33 13.54
N TYR A 40 -15.98 -8.08 12.74
CA TYR A 40 -15.59 -8.43 11.36
C TYR A 40 -15.44 -7.21 10.46
N GLN A 41 -16.19 -6.13 10.68
CA GLN A 41 -16.06 -4.88 9.92
C GLN A 41 -14.69 -4.22 10.11
N ALA A 42 -14.14 -4.27 11.33
CA ALA A 42 -12.79 -3.77 11.60
C ALA A 42 -11.74 -4.65 10.91
N LEU A 43 -11.95 -5.96 10.92
CA LEU A 43 -11.08 -6.92 10.23
C LEU A 43 -11.07 -6.72 8.70
N ILE A 44 -12.23 -6.52 8.09
CA ILE A 44 -12.34 -6.23 6.65
C ILE A 44 -11.54 -4.96 6.31
N LYS A 45 -11.72 -3.86 7.07
CA LYS A 45 -10.98 -2.62 6.85
C LYS A 45 -9.47 -2.81 7.01
N PHE A 46 -9.06 -3.62 7.98
CA PHE A 46 -7.65 -3.96 8.20
C PHE A 46 -7.05 -4.72 7.01
N TYR A 47 -7.71 -5.80 6.55
CA TYR A 47 -7.21 -6.59 5.42
C TYR A 47 -7.16 -5.78 4.12
N ILE A 48 -8.20 -5.01 3.82
CA ILE A 48 -8.19 -4.10 2.66
C ILE A 48 -7.01 -3.12 2.79
N GLY A 49 -6.84 -2.50 3.95
CA GLY A 49 -5.75 -1.55 4.18
C GLY A 49 -4.36 -2.18 4.13
N GLN A 50 -4.22 -3.47 4.44
CA GLN A 50 -2.96 -4.20 4.33
C GLN A 50 -2.60 -4.48 2.87
N GLY A 51 -3.52 -5.10 2.11
CA GLY A 51 -3.29 -5.40 0.70
C GLY A 51 -3.06 -4.13 -0.11
N LEU A 52 -3.94 -3.14 0.05
CA LEU A 52 -3.87 -1.90 -0.73
C LEU A 52 -2.61 -1.09 -0.46
N ARG A 53 -2.04 -1.12 0.75
CA ARG A 53 -0.77 -0.43 1.01
C ARG A 53 0.37 -1.01 0.21
N LYS A 54 0.43 -2.34 0.10
CA LYS A 54 1.44 -3.03 -0.70
C LYS A 54 1.27 -2.70 -2.18
N ASP A 55 0.05 -2.84 -2.70
CA ASP A 55 -0.22 -2.55 -4.11
C ASP A 55 0.09 -1.08 -4.47
N LEU A 56 -0.20 -0.14 -3.56
CA LEU A 56 0.13 1.27 -3.76
C LEU A 56 1.62 1.57 -3.68
N GLU A 57 2.38 0.81 -2.89
CA GLU A 57 3.84 0.91 -2.83
C GLU A 57 4.46 0.39 -4.13
N ASP A 58 4.01 -0.78 -4.59
CA ASP A 58 4.44 -1.37 -5.86
C ASP A 58 4.12 -0.43 -7.04
N LEU A 59 2.91 0.14 -7.07
CA LEU A 59 2.53 1.15 -8.07
C LEU A 59 3.40 2.40 -7.99
N TRP A 60 3.68 2.90 -6.78
CA TRP A 60 4.52 4.08 -6.59
C TRP A 60 5.93 3.85 -7.13
N ILE A 61 6.52 2.68 -6.86
CA ILE A 61 7.83 2.29 -7.38
C ILE A 61 7.81 2.28 -8.90
N ALA A 62 6.81 1.62 -9.52
CA ALA A 62 6.68 1.53 -10.97
C ALA A 62 6.57 2.91 -11.64
N GLU A 63 5.69 3.79 -11.13
CA GLU A 63 5.48 5.14 -11.68
C GLU A 63 6.71 6.05 -11.53
N HIS A 64 7.50 5.87 -10.47
CA HIS A 64 8.63 6.76 -10.16
C HIS A 64 9.96 6.24 -10.70
N ALA A 65 10.06 4.97 -11.11
CA ALA A 65 11.24 4.44 -11.79
C ALA A 65 11.52 5.17 -13.11
N GLU A 66 10.49 5.41 -13.93
CA GLU A 66 10.64 6.16 -15.19
C GLU A 66 11.06 7.62 -14.94
N LYS A 67 10.52 8.23 -13.89
CA LYS A 67 10.86 9.61 -13.50
C LYS A 67 12.27 9.73 -12.94
N LEU A 68 12.77 8.69 -12.28
CA LEU A 68 14.13 8.67 -11.78
C LEU A 68 15.14 8.67 -12.95
N GLU A 69 14.88 7.88 -13.99
CA GLU A 69 15.71 7.85 -15.20
C GLU A 69 15.80 9.22 -15.88
N SER A 70 14.66 9.92 -16.00
CA SER A 70 14.63 11.26 -16.61
C SER A 70 15.45 12.27 -15.79
N VAL A 71 15.29 12.27 -14.46
CA VAL A 71 16.04 13.17 -13.57
C VAL A 71 17.54 12.85 -13.56
N LEU A 72 17.93 11.58 -13.54
CA LEU A 72 19.34 11.17 -13.57
C LEU A 72 20.03 11.56 -14.88
N THR A 73 19.28 11.53 -15.99
CA THR A 73 19.74 12.00 -17.30
C THR A 73 19.91 13.52 -17.30
N GLU A 74 18.93 14.28 -16.78
CA GLU A 74 18.98 15.74 -16.67
C GLU A 74 20.11 16.24 -15.74
N CYS A 75 20.41 15.50 -14.67
CA CYS A 75 21.51 15.83 -13.74
C CYS A 75 22.90 15.45 -14.27
N ASN A 76 23.01 14.92 -15.50
CA ASN A 76 24.26 14.53 -16.16
C ASN A 76 25.12 13.58 -15.30
N VAL A 77 24.48 12.73 -14.50
CA VAL A 77 25.15 11.76 -13.64
C VAL A 77 25.88 10.74 -14.52
N ASP A 78 27.12 10.42 -14.20
CA ASP A 78 27.92 9.44 -14.93
C ASP A 78 27.17 8.10 -15.14
N PRO A 79 27.19 7.50 -16.36
CA PRO A 79 26.40 6.32 -16.68
C PRO A 79 26.62 5.12 -15.76
N GLU A 80 27.85 4.90 -15.29
CA GLU A 80 28.17 3.81 -14.36
C GLU A 80 27.58 4.08 -12.99
N ARG A 81 27.62 5.34 -12.54
CA ARG A 81 27.01 5.76 -11.28
C ARG A 81 25.48 5.66 -11.31
N ARG A 82 24.83 5.97 -12.44
CA ARG A 82 23.39 5.77 -12.62
C ARG A 82 23.00 4.30 -12.49
N ARG A 83 23.74 3.42 -13.17
CA ARG A 83 23.51 1.97 -13.12
C ARG A 83 23.63 1.41 -11.70
N GLN A 84 24.66 1.82 -10.95
CA GLN A 84 24.84 1.43 -9.55
C GLN A 84 23.72 1.91 -8.63
N ILE A 85 23.15 3.09 -8.88
CA ILE A 85 22.03 3.62 -8.07
C ILE A 85 20.76 2.81 -8.33
N LEU A 86 20.46 2.52 -9.60
CA LEU A 86 19.27 1.76 -10.00
C LEU A 86 19.34 0.30 -9.48
N ASP A 87 20.49 -0.36 -9.61
CA ASP A 87 20.69 -1.72 -9.10
C ASP A 87 20.54 -1.79 -7.57
N ARG A 88 21.02 -0.77 -6.84
CA ARG A 88 20.82 -0.68 -5.38
C ARG A 88 19.37 -0.49 -4.98
N MET A 89 18.60 0.26 -5.78
CA MET A 89 17.19 0.48 -5.53
C MET A 89 16.36 -0.78 -5.81
N ALA A 90 16.71 -1.56 -6.83
CA ALA A 90 16.08 -2.84 -7.12
C ALA A 90 16.42 -3.94 -6.09
N ALA A 91 17.59 -3.86 -5.45
CA ALA A 91 18.07 -4.88 -4.51
C ALA A 91 17.57 -4.71 -3.05
N ASN A 92 16.80 -3.66 -2.74
CA ASN A 92 16.27 -3.43 -1.40
C ASN A 92 14.74 -3.58 -1.41
N PRO A 93 14.20 -4.79 -1.12
CA PRO A 93 12.77 -5.08 -1.13
C PRO A 93 12.02 -4.44 0.05
#